data_AF-A0A1N6GND8-F1
#
_entry.id   AF-A0A1N6GND8-F1
#
_cell.length_a   1.000
_cell.length_b   1.000
_cell.length_c   1.000
_cell.angle_alpha   90.00
_cell.angle_beta   90.00
_cell.angle_gamma   90.00
#
_symmetry.space_group_name_H-M   'P 1'
#
loop_
_entity.id
_entity.type
_entity.pdbx_description
1 polymer ?
#
loop_
_entity_poly.entity_id
_entity_poly.type
_entity_poly.pdbx_seq_one_letter_code
_entity_poly.pdbx_strand_id
1 'polypeptide(L)'
;MAKQKKETQDRRQRRRKNELPAQPALFYFMRLLERAEDRAMVREFEQADSHHFVSFELVEKFMRQVRQQNIFVFVPGWSGKSESLLITKVSFSMGGVVRLYEGISVRDEDNSFLRIYPDPKRGKIVVERLRGPDYVPKLIYAHRDECHIIRFIAHWIIDRIDWKKTRLRNLDLYKLFVRTRDERLHRQLRELNEHRQVRNIMGRGRAANG
;
A
#
# COMPACT_ATOMS: atom_id res chain seq x y z
N MET A 1 8.02 -52.80 -35.57
CA MET A 1 8.32 -51.54 -34.83
C MET A 1 7.45 -50.33 -35.20
N ALA A 2 6.53 -50.41 -36.18
CA ALA A 2 5.69 -49.26 -36.59
C ALA A 2 4.45 -49.01 -35.69
N LYS A 3 4.01 -49.98 -34.88
CA LYS A 3 2.84 -49.83 -33.99
C LYS A 3 3.11 -48.94 -32.76
N GLN A 4 4.30 -49.01 -32.17
CA GLN A 4 4.65 -48.25 -30.95
C GLN A 4 4.88 -46.74 -31.20
N LYS A 5 5.25 -46.34 -32.43
CA LYS A 5 5.36 -44.90 -32.78
C LYS A 5 3.99 -44.23 -32.97
N LYS A 6 2.96 -44.99 -33.39
CA LYS A 6 1.60 -44.47 -33.62
C LYS A 6 0.84 -44.19 -32.31
N GLU A 7 0.99 -45.04 -31.30
CA GLU A 7 0.34 -44.84 -29.98
C GLU A 7 0.89 -43.63 -29.20
N THR A 8 2.19 -43.35 -29.34
CA THR A 8 2.83 -42.23 -28.63
C THR A 8 2.45 -40.87 -29.24
N GLN A 9 2.21 -40.83 -30.55
CA GLN A 9 1.75 -39.63 -31.26
C GLN A 9 0.25 -39.36 -31.03
N ASP A 10 -0.56 -40.42 -30.96
CA ASP A 10 -2.00 -40.34 -30.67
C ASP A 10 -2.27 -39.94 -29.19
N ARG A 11 -1.44 -40.39 -28.24
CA ARG A 11 -1.49 -39.92 -26.84
C ARG A 11 -1.14 -38.43 -26.66
N ARG A 12 -0.23 -37.89 -27.49
CA ARG A 12 0.12 -36.46 -27.48
C ARG A 12 -0.96 -35.59 -28.14
N GLN A 13 -1.67 -36.10 -29.15
CA GLN A 13 -2.81 -35.38 -29.76
C GLN A 13 -4.09 -35.45 -28.91
N ARG A 14 -4.32 -36.53 -28.16
CA ARG A 14 -5.49 -36.65 -27.27
C ARG A 14 -5.41 -35.77 -26.01
N ARG A 15 -4.20 -35.42 -25.54
CA ARG A 15 -4.02 -34.47 -24.42
C ARG A 15 -4.20 -33.00 -24.78
N ARG A 16 -4.23 -32.64 -26.07
CA ARG A 16 -4.44 -31.24 -26.54
C ARG A 16 -5.86 -30.93 -27.02
N LYS A 17 -6.80 -31.88 -26.94
CA LYS A 17 -8.16 -31.74 -27.50
C LYS A 17 -9.30 -31.58 -26.48
N ASN A 18 -9.00 -31.48 -25.18
CA ASN A 18 -10.00 -31.27 -24.13
C ASN A 18 -9.87 -29.92 -23.40
N GLU A 19 -9.19 -28.94 -23.98
CA GLU A 19 -9.35 -27.56 -23.53
C GLU A 19 -10.59 -27.00 -24.21
N LEU A 20 -11.76 -27.33 -23.65
CA LEU A 20 -12.99 -26.61 -23.96
C LEU A 20 -12.70 -25.13 -23.67
N PRO A 21 -12.93 -24.21 -24.63
CA PRO A 21 -12.82 -22.79 -24.33
C PRO A 21 -13.74 -22.52 -23.14
N ALA A 22 -13.20 -21.95 -22.06
CA ALA A 22 -13.96 -21.69 -20.84
C ALA A 22 -15.24 -20.96 -21.23
N GLN A 23 -16.36 -21.70 -21.26
CA GLN A 23 -17.60 -21.19 -21.82
C GLN A 23 -18.00 -19.96 -21.01
N PRO A 24 -18.62 -18.92 -21.61
CA PRO A 24 -19.08 -17.75 -20.88
C PRO A 24 -19.96 -18.10 -19.66
N ALA A 25 -20.67 -19.22 -19.72
CA ALA A 25 -21.43 -19.79 -18.61
C ALA A 25 -20.53 -20.22 -17.43
N LEU A 26 -19.33 -20.77 -17.69
CA LEU A 26 -18.35 -21.12 -16.67
C LEU A 26 -17.75 -19.86 -16.04
N PHE A 27 -17.44 -18.82 -16.82
CA PHE A 27 -17.00 -17.52 -16.27
C PHE A 27 -18.09 -16.84 -15.44
N TYR A 28 -19.34 -16.92 -15.88
CA TYR A 28 -20.48 -16.40 -15.14
C TYR A 28 -20.73 -17.18 -13.85
N PHE A 29 -20.61 -18.50 -13.89
CA PHE A 29 -20.69 -19.38 -12.73
C PHE A 29 -19.53 -19.13 -11.75
N MET A 30 -18.30 -18.97 -12.23
CA MET A 30 -17.14 -18.61 -11.40
C MET A 30 -17.31 -17.21 -10.77
N ARG A 31 -17.81 -16.22 -11.52
CA ARG A 31 -18.09 -14.88 -10.97
C ARG A 31 -19.28 -14.86 -10.02
N LEU A 32 -20.23 -15.79 -10.17
CA LEU A 32 -21.30 -16.03 -9.21
C LEU A 32 -20.79 -16.72 -7.94
N LEU A 33 -19.84 -17.65 -8.07
CA LEU A 33 -19.14 -18.28 -6.95
C LEU A 33 -18.27 -17.27 -6.19
N GLU A 34 -17.50 -16.43 -6.87
CA GLU A 34 -16.74 -15.32 -6.26
C GLU A 34 -17.69 -14.34 -5.51
N ARG A 35 -18.83 -13.99 -6.11
CA ARG A 35 -19.84 -13.15 -5.45
C ARG A 35 -20.60 -13.85 -4.34
N ALA A 36 -20.67 -15.18 -4.34
CA ALA A 36 -21.29 -15.97 -3.29
C ALA A 36 -20.30 -16.18 -2.13
N GLU A 37 -19.01 -16.35 -2.42
CA GLU A 37 -17.89 -16.33 -1.48
C GLU A 37 -17.78 -14.96 -0.81
N ASP A 38 -17.82 -13.86 -1.56
CA ASP A 38 -17.85 -12.50 -0.99
C ASP A 38 -19.05 -12.29 -0.05
N ARG A 39 -20.22 -12.84 -0.40
CA ARG A 39 -21.44 -12.74 0.44
C ARG A 39 -21.43 -13.69 1.64
N ALA A 40 -20.82 -14.87 1.50
CA ALA A 40 -20.64 -15.82 2.59
C ALA A 40 -19.58 -15.30 3.58
N MET A 41 -18.50 -14.71 3.08
CA MET A 41 -17.48 -14.04 3.87
C MET A 41 -18.08 -12.83 4.59
N VAL A 42 -18.86 -11.98 3.93
CA VAL A 42 -19.57 -10.86 4.61
C VAL A 42 -20.56 -11.36 5.67
N ARG A 43 -21.26 -12.48 5.45
CA ARG A 43 -22.18 -13.07 6.45
C ARG A 43 -21.49 -13.80 7.60
N GLU A 44 -20.32 -14.42 7.37
CA GLU A 44 -19.47 -14.95 8.45
C GLU A 44 -18.82 -13.82 9.26
N PHE A 45 -18.49 -12.69 8.62
CA PHE A 45 -18.01 -11.47 9.30
C PHE A 45 -19.06 -10.80 10.18
N GLU A 46 -20.36 -10.93 9.85
CA GLU A 46 -21.46 -10.40 10.68
C GLU A 46 -21.84 -11.32 11.85
N GLN A 47 -21.41 -12.59 11.85
CA GLN A 47 -21.74 -13.57 12.90
C GLN A 47 -20.56 -13.89 13.84
N ALA A 48 -19.33 -13.49 13.50
CA ALA A 48 -18.12 -13.74 14.30
C ALA A 48 -17.75 -12.56 15.22
N ASP A 49 -18.65 -12.20 16.12
CA ASP A 49 -18.42 -11.16 17.13
C ASP A 49 -17.73 -11.76 18.37
N SER A 50 -16.40 -11.91 18.36
CA SER A 50 -15.62 -11.94 19.62
C SER A 50 -14.11 -11.68 19.55
N HIS A 51 -13.49 -11.34 18.40
CA HIS A 51 -12.13 -10.77 18.35
C HIS A 51 -11.96 -9.94 17.07
N HIS A 52 -12.13 -8.62 17.17
CA HIS A 52 -11.95 -7.70 16.05
C HIS A 52 -10.49 -7.72 15.57
N PHE A 53 -10.20 -8.46 14.50
CA PHE A 53 -8.90 -8.39 13.83
C PHE A 53 -8.76 -7.02 13.16
N VAL A 54 -7.92 -6.15 13.74
CA VAL A 54 -7.59 -4.85 13.15
C VAL A 54 -6.27 -5.01 12.41
N SER A 55 -6.33 -5.00 11.08
CA SER A 55 -5.11 -5.01 10.25
C SER A 55 -4.23 -3.79 10.55
N PHE A 56 -2.93 -4.01 10.65
CA PHE A 56 -1.91 -2.97 10.87
C PHE A 56 -0.74 -3.08 9.87
N GLU A 57 -0.86 -4.00 8.91
CA GLU A 57 0.22 -4.37 7.99
C GLU A 57 0.59 -3.23 7.03
N LEU A 58 -0.41 -2.47 6.56
CA LEU A 58 -0.19 -1.34 5.65
C LEU A 58 0.51 -0.19 6.38
N VAL A 59 0.14 0.08 7.63
CA VAL A 59 0.80 1.09 8.47
C VAL A 59 2.28 0.73 8.69
N GLU A 60 2.58 -0.53 9.02
CA GLU A 60 3.97 -0.99 9.19
C GLU A 60 4.78 -0.93 7.89
N LYS A 61 4.19 -1.39 6.77
CA LYS A 61 4.82 -1.32 5.45
C LYS A 61 5.15 0.12 5.07
N PHE A 62 4.20 1.04 5.25
CA PHE A 62 4.38 2.46 5.02
C PHE A 62 5.54 3.02 5.87
N MET A 63 5.52 2.76 7.18
CA MET A 63 6.55 3.25 8.09
C MET A 63 7.93 2.68 7.80
N ARG A 64 8.02 1.41 7.39
CA ARG A 64 9.29 0.80 6.96
C ARG A 64 9.85 1.49 5.71
N GLN A 65 9.00 1.75 4.71
CA GLN A 65 9.42 2.43 3.48
C GLN A 65 9.87 3.87 3.74
N VAL A 66 9.11 4.62 4.55
CA VAL A 66 9.43 6.00 4.92
C VAL A 66 10.74 6.07 5.70
N ARG A 67 10.94 5.16 6.66
CA ARG A 67 12.20 5.08 7.42
C ARG A 67 13.41 4.90 6.54
N GLN A 68 13.32 4.12 5.47
CA GLN A 68 14.46 3.91 4.57
C GLN A 68 14.85 5.16 3.76
N GLN A 69 14.07 6.23 3.82
CA GLN A 69 14.35 7.46 3.09
C GLN A 69 15.25 8.40 3.89
N ASN A 70 16.08 9.17 3.17
CA ASN A 70 16.88 10.26 3.72
C ASN A 70 16.03 11.51 3.98
N ILE A 71 14.99 11.38 4.80
CA ILE A 71 14.12 12.47 5.24
C ILE A 71 14.66 12.97 6.58
N PHE A 72 14.94 14.27 6.65
CA PHE A 72 15.31 14.95 7.88
C PHE A 72 14.07 15.62 8.47
N VAL A 73 13.89 15.50 9.78
CA VAL A 73 12.79 16.11 10.52
C VAL A 73 13.29 16.88 11.73
N PHE A 74 12.60 17.96 12.06
CA PHE A 74 12.84 18.76 13.24
C PHE A 74 12.23 18.09 14.47
N VAL A 75 13.07 17.87 15.47
CA VAL A 75 12.70 17.35 16.79
C VAL A 75 13.38 18.23 17.84
N PRO A 76 12.68 18.69 18.89
CA PRO A 76 13.32 19.31 20.05
C PRO A 76 14.38 18.36 20.63
N GLY A 77 15.63 18.81 20.63
CA GLY A 77 16.73 18.10 21.26
C GLY A 77 16.82 18.39 22.75
N TRP A 78 17.77 17.72 23.41
CA TRP A 78 18.13 17.86 24.81
C TRP A 78 18.31 19.30 25.33
N SER A 79 18.81 20.22 24.50
CA SER A 79 19.00 21.63 24.86
C SER A 79 17.72 22.48 24.77
N GLY A 80 16.58 21.87 24.40
CA GLY A 80 15.34 22.56 24.06
C GLY A 80 15.35 23.23 22.68
N LYS A 81 16.50 23.23 21.98
CA LYS A 81 16.61 23.72 20.61
C LYS A 81 16.12 22.66 19.61
N SER A 82 15.50 23.12 18.53
CA SER A 82 15.10 22.25 17.43
C SER A 82 16.33 21.67 16.73
N GLU A 83 16.43 20.35 16.68
CA GLU A 83 17.48 19.60 16.00
C GLU A 83 16.91 18.91 14.78
N SER A 84 17.71 18.84 13.71
CA SER A 84 17.32 18.21 12.45
C SER A 84 17.97 16.85 12.35
N LEU A 85 17.15 15.80 12.50
CA LEU A 85 17.55 14.40 12.60
C LEU A 85 16.94 13.57 11.47
N LEU A 86 17.61 12.48 11.10
CA LEU A 86 17.05 11.52 10.14
C LEU A 86 15.81 10.84 10.71
N ILE A 87 14.78 10.64 9.87
CA ILE A 87 13.54 9.99 10.26
C ILE A 87 13.76 8.58 10.83
N THR A 88 14.79 7.87 10.37
CA THR A 88 15.23 6.58 10.93
C THR A 88 15.57 6.63 12.41
N LYS A 89 16.12 7.75 12.89
CA LYS A 89 16.55 7.94 14.28
C LYS A 89 15.40 8.32 15.21
N VAL A 90 14.34 8.90 14.64
CA VAL A 90 13.20 9.42 15.40
C VAL A 90 11.93 8.60 15.18
N SER A 91 12.06 7.42 14.57
CA SER A 91 10.94 6.52 14.39
C SER A 91 11.34 5.05 14.58
N PHE A 92 10.46 4.32 15.24
CA PHE A 92 10.61 2.91 15.55
C PHE A 92 9.37 2.17 15.08
N SER A 93 9.53 0.95 14.59
CA SER A 93 8.41 0.09 14.19
C SER A 93 8.82 -1.35 14.37
N MET A 94 8.11 -2.04 15.26
CA MET A 94 8.31 -3.44 15.62
C MET A 94 7.06 -4.00 16.30
N GLY A 95 6.69 -5.24 15.97
CA GLY A 95 5.69 -6.01 16.71
C GLY A 95 4.29 -5.39 16.74
N GLY A 96 3.83 -4.80 15.64
CA GLY A 96 2.50 -4.16 15.58
C GLY A 96 2.47 -2.78 16.23
N VAL A 97 3.62 -2.20 16.58
CA VAL A 97 3.70 -0.88 17.21
C VAL A 97 4.65 0.01 16.42
N VAL A 98 4.21 1.22 16.13
CA VAL A 98 5.03 2.31 15.58
C VAL A 98 5.19 3.38 16.67
N ARG A 99 6.41 3.89 16.83
CA ARG A 99 6.70 5.07 17.66
C ARG A 99 7.30 6.18 16.80
N LEU A 100 6.83 7.41 16.99
CA LEU A 100 7.36 8.61 16.35
C LEU A 100 7.76 9.60 17.43
N TYR A 101 9.06 9.86 17.58
CA TYR A 101 9.57 10.73 18.62
C TYR A 101 9.27 12.20 18.30
N GLU A 102 8.55 12.85 19.21
CA GLU A 102 8.21 14.26 19.19
C GLU A 102 9.22 15.12 19.95
N GLY A 103 10.06 14.52 20.80
CA GLY A 103 11.14 15.16 21.54
C GLY A 103 12.07 14.12 22.15
N ILE A 104 13.38 14.37 22.09
CA ILE A 104 14.41 13.45 22.58
C ILE A 104 15.18 14.15 23.71
N SER A 105 15.26 13.47 24.85
CA SER A 105 16.01 13.86 26.03
C SER A 105 17.06 12.81 26.36
N VAL A 106 18.04 13.18 27.19
CA VAL A 106 19.05 12.27 27.73
C VAL A 106 18.42 11.26 28.70
N ARG A 107 17.39 11.70 29.43
CA ARG A 107 16.59 10.83 30.29
C ARG A 107 15.44 10.26 29.48
N ASP A 108 15.34 8.95 29.41
CA ASP A 108 14.28 8.29 28.64
C ASP A 108 12.88 8.74 29.08
N GLU A 109 12.71 8.95 30.38
CA GLU A 109 11.49 9.45 31.04
C GLU A 109 10.99 10.79 30.49
N ASP A 110 11.87 11.61 29.95
CA ASP A 110 11.52 12.93 29.40
C ASP A 110 11.22 12.88 27.90
N ASN A 111 11.43 11.73 27.25
CA ASN A 111 11.10 11.55 25.84
C ASN A 111 9.59 11.72 25.62
N SER A 112 9.24 12.34 24.49
CA SER A 112 7.86 12.39 24.03
C SER A 112 7.74 11.71 22.68
N PHE A 113 6.71 10.89 22.51
CA PHE A 113 6.48 10.20 21.25
C PHE A 113 5.00 9.89 21.03
N LEU A 114 4.63 9.79 19.76
CA LEU A 114 3.39 9.18 19.35
C LEU A 114 3.57 7.66 19.30
N ARG A 115 2.69 6.92 19.96
CA ARG A 115 2.56 5.47 19.88
C ARG A 115 1.35 5.13 19.03
N ILE A 116 1.56 4.31 18.01
CA ILE A 116 0.54 3.90 17.05
C ILE A 116 0.47 2.38 17.05
N TYR A 117 -0.70 1.82 17.30
CA TYR A 117 -0.87 0.37 17.47
C TYR A 117 -2.34 -0.04 17.21
N PRO A 118 -2.59 -1.30 16.80
CA PRO A 118 -3.96 -1.83 16.77
C PRO A 118 -4.44 -2.05 18.20
N ASP A 119 -5.63 -1.56 18.54
CA ASP A 119 -6.33 -1.83 19.79
C ASP A 119 -7.48 -2.83 19.51
N PRO A 120 -7.28 -4.13 19.83
CA PRO A 120 -8.29 -5.15 19.60
C PRO A 120 -9.56 -4.93 20.42
N LYS A 121 -9.45 -4.31 21.60
CA LYS A 121 -10.61 -4.04 22.47
C LYS A 121 -11.53 -2.99 21.85
N ARG A 122 -10.95 -2.00 21.17
CA ARG A 122 -11.70 -0.94 20.49
C ARG A 122 -12.02 -1.25 19.03
N GLY A 123 -11.44 -2.31 18.46
CA GLY A 123 -11.52 -2.62 17.04
C GLY A 123 -11.04 -1.47 16.17
N LYS A 124 -10.00 -0.75 16.59
CA LYS A 124 -9.44 0.44 15.93
C LYS A 124 -7.93 0.46 16.03
N ILE A 125 -7.27 1.17 15.13
CA ILE A 125 -5.88 1.59 15.29
C ILE A 125 -5.88 2.89 16.08
N VAL A 126 -5.05 2.95 17.10
CA VAL A 126 -4.99 4.03 18.07
C VAL A 126 -3.67 4.75 17.92
N VAL A 127 -3.73 6.09 17.97
CA VAL A 127 -2.59 6.99 18.07
C VAL A 127 -2.67 7.70 19.42
N GLU A 128 -1.68 7.46 20.27
CA GLU A 128 -1.54 8.10 21.58
C GLU A 128 -0.26 8.90 21.64
N ARG A 129 -0.29 10.01 22.37
CA ARG A 129 0.91 10.73 22.78
C ARG A 129 1.29 10.27 24.17
N LEU A 130 2.54 9.87 24.35
CA LEU A 130 3.13 9.59 25.65
C LEU A 130 4.18 10.67 25.92
N ARG A 131 4.15 11.23 27.13
CA ARG A 131 5.05 12.29 27.57
C ARG A 131 5.28 12.19 29.07
N GLY A 132 6.52 12.46 29.48
CA GLY A 132 6.89 12.59 30.88
C GLY A 132 7.10 11.25 31.58
N PRO A 133 7.53 11.29 32.85
CA PRO A 133 8.07 10.13 33.56
C PRO A 133 7.08 8.98 33.71
N ASP A 134 5.79 9.29 33.84
CA ASP A 134 4.73 8.29 34.01
C ASP A 134 4.13 7.82 32.67
N TYR A 135 4.58 8.38 31.54
CA TYR A 135 4.09 8.10 30.19
C TYR A 135 2.55 8.01 30.08
N VAL A 136 1.83 8.93 30.72
CA VAL A 136 0.37 8.92 30.72
C VAL A 136 -0.13 9.01 29.27
N PRO A 137 -0.79 7.96 28.74
CA PRO A 137 -1.18 7.93 27.34
C PRO A 137 -2.34 8.89 27.12
N LYS A 138 -2.13 9.86 26.22
CA LYS A 138 -3.19 10.76 25.75
C LYS A 138 -3.62 10.33 24.36
N LEU A 139 -4.87 9.89 24.22
CA LEU A 139 -5.45 9.60 22.91
C LEU A 139 -5.44 10.86 22.03
N ILE A 140 -4.80 10.77 20.87
CA ILE A 140 -4.70 11.86 19.89
C ILE A 140 -5.63 11.60 18.72
N TYR A 141 -5.63 10.37 18.21
CA TYR A 141 -6.40 9.98 17.04
C TYR A 141 -6.72 8.49 17.09
N ALA A 142 -7.83 8.06 16.50
CA ALA A 142 -8.13 6.64 16.34
C ALA A 142 -9.04 6.42 15.12
N HIS A 143 -8.76 5.38 14.36
CA HIS A 143 -9.54 5.02 13.19
C HIS A 143 -9.49 3.53 12.90
N ARG A 144 -10.51 2.98 12.24
CA ARG A 144 -10.55 1.56 11.83
C ARG A 144 -9.69 1.29 10.60
N ASP A 145 -9.77 2.18 9.61
CA ASP A 145 -9.03 2.11 8.34
C ASP A 145 -7.59 2.62 8.48
N GLU A 146 -6.64 1.77 8.05
CA GLU A 146 -5.20 2.05 7.96
C GLU A 146 -4.88 3.29 7.12
N CYS A 147 -5.64 3.57 6.06
CA CYS A 147 -5.40 4.72 5.19
C CYS A 147 -5.60 6.06 5.92
N HIS A 148 -6.54 6.12 6.86
CA HIS A 148 -6.72 7.31 7.70
C HIS A 148 -5.57 7.50 8.68
N ILE A 149 -5.04 6.40 9.24
CA ILE A 149 -3.86 6.43 10.11
C ILE A 149 -2.62 6.87 9.31
N ILE A 150 -2.43 6.33 8.11
CA ILE A 150 -1.32 6.72 7.23
C ILE A 150 -1.41 8.19 6.85
N ARG A 151 -2.61 8.72 6.56
CA ARG A 151 -2.81 10.16 6.33
C ARG A 151 -2.40 10.99 7.55
N PHE A 152 -2.84 10.60 8.74
CA PHE A 152 -2.43 11.26 9.98
C PHE A 152 -0.90 11.28 10.12
N ILE A 153 -0.25 10.13 9.95
CA ILE A 153 1.21 10.01 10.06
C ILE A 153 1.91 10.87 9.00
N ALA A 154 1.47 10.82 7.74
CA ALA A 154 2.07 11.56 6.65
C ALA A 154 2.01 13.07 6.90
N HIS A 155 0.87 13.59 7.37
CA HIS A 155 0.75 14.99 7.77
C HIS A 155 1.71 15.34 8.92
N TRP A 156 1.74 14.50 9.97
CA TRP A 156 2.64 14.71 11.10
C TRP A 156 4.12 14.79 10.67
N ILE A 157 4.53 13.95 9.72
CA ILE A 157 5.90 13.95 9.17
C ILE A 157 6.14 15.22 8.35
N ILE A 158 5.25 15.53 7.40
CA ILE A 158 5.39 16.68 6.49
C ILE A 158 5.57 17.98 7.25
N ASP A 159 4.79 18.20 8.31
CA ASP A 159 4.85 19.40 9.15
C ASP A 159 6.19 19.58 9.86
N ARG A 160 7.01 18.53 9.93
CA ARG A 160 8.30 18.50 10.62
C ARG A 160 9.49 18.37 9.69
N ILE A 161 9.30 18.23 8.38
CA ILE A 161 10.43 18.04 7.45
C ILE A 161 11.36 19.26 7.48
N ASP A 162 12.64 19.01 7.69
CA ASP A 162 13.69 19.97 7.40
C ASP A 162 13.94 19.98 5.89
N TRP A 163 13.24 20.86 5.18
CA TRP A 163 13.35 21.05 3.73
C TRP A 163 14.70 21.59 3.29
N LYS A 164 15.52 22.16 4.19
CA LYS A 164 16.88 22.60 3.84
C LYS A 164 17.80 21.40 3.61
N LYS A 165 17.61 20.32 4.38
CA LYS A 165 18.39 19.08 4.27
C LYS A 165 17.71 18.00 3.42
N THR A 166 16.38 17.93 3.45
CA THR A 166 15.61 16.94 2.70
C THR A 166 15.42 17.38 1.25
N ARG A 167 15.99 16.62 0.31
CA ARG A 167 15.84 16.89 -1.14
C ARG A 167 14.97 15.81 -1.78
N LEU A 168 13.81 16.19 -2.31
CA LEU A 168 12.86 15.26 -2.95
C LEU A 168 13.50 14.38 -4.02
N ARG A 169 14.34 14.96 -4.89
CA ARG A 169 15.06 14.23 -5.96
C ARG A 169 15.99 13.12 -5.44
N ASN A 170 16.40 13.19 -4.17
CA ASN A 170 17.26 12.20 -3.54
C ASN A 170 16.47 11.07 -2.88
N LEU A 171 15.14 11.20 -2.75
CA LEU A 171 14.28 10.20 -2.14
C LEU A 171 13.94 9.11 -3.17
N ASP A 172 14.22 7.86 -2.85
CA ASP A 172 13.96 6.74 -3.75
C ASP A 172 12.46 6.52 -3.98
N LEU A 173 11.63 6.76 -2.95
CA LEU A 173 10.17 6.76 -3.11
C LEU A 173 9.69 7.81 -4.12
N TYR A 174 10.32 8.99 -4.14
CA TYR A 174 9.96 10.05 -5.09
C TYR A 174 10.37 9.67 -6.52
N LYS A 175 11.57 9.11 -6.70
CA LYS A 175 12.02 8.61 -8.01
C LYS A 175 11.08 7.52 -8.53
N LEU A 176 10.69 6.57 -7.67
CA LEU A 176 9.73 5.51 -8.02
C LEU A 176 8.37 6.09 -8.41
N PHE A 177 7.89 7.08 -7.67
CA PHE A 177 6.63 7.76 -7.97
C PHE A 177 6.67 8.46 -9.34
N VAL A 178 7.71 9.25 -9.62
CA VAL A 178 7.87 9.95 -10.90
C VAL A 178 7.91 8.94 -12.05
N ARG A 179 8.72 7.88 -11.92
CA ARG A 179 8.79 6.81 -12.94
C ARG A 179 7.43 6.16 -13.19
N THR A 180 6.70 5.80 -12.13
CA THR A 180 5.38 5.16 -12.24
C THR A 180 4.36 6.09 -12.91
N ARG A 181 4.41 7.39 -12.59
CA ARG A 181 3.57 8.41 -13.21
C ARG A 181 3.88 8.56 -14.69
N ASP A 182 5.15 8.63 -15.06
CA ASP A 182 5.59 8.78 -16.45
C ASP A 182 5.20 7.54 -17.27
N GLU A 183 5.42 6.33 -16.75
CA GLU A 183 4.99 5.08 -17.39
C GLU A 183 3.47 5.02 -17.62
N ARG A 184 2.67 5.58 -16.69
CA ARG A 184 1.21 5.68 -16.84
C ARG A 184 0.85 6.70 -17.93
N LEU A 185 1.49 7.86 -17.96
CA LEU A 185 1.27 8.89 -18.97
C LEU A 185 1.64 8.37 -20.38
N HIS A 186 2.77 7.69 -20.52
CA HIS A 186 3.21 7.10 -21.79
C HIS A 186 2.29 5.99 -22.28
N ARG A 187 1.66 5.22 -21.38
CA ARG A 187 0.61 4.26 -21.77
C ARG A 187 -0.61 4.97 -22.34
N GLN A 188 -1.12 5.99 -21.65
CA GLN A 188 -2.27 6.77 -22.11
C GLN A 188 -2.01 7.44 -23.48
N LEU A 189 -0.82 7.98 -23.70
CA LEU A 189 -0.44 8.58 -24.98
C LEU A 189 -0.37 7.55 -26.12
N ARG A 190 0.12 6.34 -25.86
CA ARG A 190 0.15 5.26 -26.86
C ARG A 190 -1.25 4.81 -27.26
N GLU A 191 -2.11 4.54 -26.28
CA GLU A 191 -3.50 4.15 -26.52
C GLU A 191 -4.24 5.21 -27.34
N LEU A 192 -4.02 6.50 -27.04
CA LEU A 192 -4.67 7.62 -27.73
C LEU A 192 -4.15 7.79 -29.17
N ASN A 193 -2.86 7.56 -29.41
CA ASN A 193 -2.28 7.56 -30.74
C ASN A 193 -2.75 6.36 -31.58
N GLU A 194 -2.85 5.17 -31.00
CA GLU A 194 -3.40 3.99 -31.66
C GLU A 194 -4.87 4.22 -32.06
N HIS A 195 -5.68 4.81 -31.18
CA HIS A 195 -7.06 5.18 -31.50
C HIS A 195 -7.16 6.21 -32.63
N ARG A 196 -6.23 7.18 -32.70
CA ARG A 196 -6.16 8.15 -33.81
C ARG A 196 -5.73 7.51 -35.12
N GLN A 197 -4.76 6.61 -35.09
CA GLN A 197 -4.31 5.90 -36.30
C GLN A 197 -5.39 4.97 -36.84
N VAL A 198 -6.09 4.23 -35.97
CA VAL A 198 -7.23 3.38 -36.34
C VAL A 198 -8.36 4.21 -36.96
N ARG A 199 -8.69 5.39 -36.39
CA ARG A 199 -9.66 6.31 -37.01
C ARG A 199 -9.21 6.85 -38.36
N ASN A 200 -7.93 7.20 -38.52
CA ASN A 200 -7.41 7.70 -39.79
C ASN A 200 -7.38 6.63 -40.89
N ILE A 201 -7.10 5.37 -40.54
CA ILE A 201 -7.15 4.23 -41.47
C ILE A 201 -8.61 3.93 -41.86
N MET A 202 -9.54 3.90 -40.90
CA MET A 202 -10.97 3.69 -41.17
C MET A 202 -11.63 4.85 -41.93
N GLY A 203 -11.17 6.10 -41.73
CA GLY A 203 -11.66 7.27 -42.45
C GLY A 203 -11.20 7.33 -43.92
N ARG A 204 -9.98 6.86 -44.22
CA ARG A 204 -9.46 6.82 -45.61
C ARG A 204 -10.04 5.67 -46.45
N GLY A 205 -10.45 4.57 -45.83
CA GLY A 205 -11.06 3.44 -46.54
C GLY A 205 -12.45 3.73 -47.15
N ARG A 206 -13.15 4.77 -46.71
CA ARG A 206 -14.46 5.18 -47.28
C ARG A 206 -14.38 6.14 -48.45
N ALA A 207 -13.24 6.80 -48.68
CA ALA A 207 -13.10 7.81 -49.72
C ALA A 207 -12.58 7.25 -51.07
N ALA A 208 -12.24 5.96 -51.15
CA ALA A 208 -11.64 5.35 -52.35
C ALA A 208 -12.61 4.48 -53.19
N ASN A 209 -13.90 4.43 -52.84
CA ASN A 209 -14.92 3.63 -53.55
C ASN A 209 -16.12 4.48 -54.06
N GLY A 210 -15.91 5.78 -54.29
CA GLY A 210 -16.92 6.69 -54.84
C GLY A 210 -16.59 7.08 -56.27
#